data_AF-A0AAW0H163-F1
#
_entry.id   AF-A0AAW0H163-F1
#
_cell.length_a   1.000
_cell.length_b   1.000
_cell.length_c   1.000
_cell.angle_alpha   90.00
_cell.angle_beta   90.00
_cell.angle_gamma   90.00
#
_symmetry.space_group_name_H-M   'P 1'
#
loop_
_entity.id
_entity.type
_entity.pdbx_description
1 polymer ?
#
loop_
_entity_poly.entity_id
_entity_poly.type
_entity_poly.pdbx_seq_one_letter_code
_entity_poly.pdbx_strand_id
1 'polypeptide(L)' 'MCHNSRTYGDVVMTQTPLSFSVTIGQSASISCRSSQSLLHSDGNTYLEWYLQRPGRSPQRLIYLVSN' A
#
# COMPACT_ATOMS: atom_id res chain seq x y z
N MET A 1 -5.05 -2.36 1.41
CA MET A 1 -4.71 -1.07 2.03
C MET A 1 -3.22 -0.84 1.86
N CYS A 2 -2.78 0.32 1.39
CA CYS A 2 -1.36 0.68 1.36
C CYS A 2 -1.03 1.68 2.48
N HIS A 3 0.16 1.55 3.06
CA HIS A 3 0.62 2.36 4.17
C HIS A 3 2.13 2.64 4.06
N ASN A 4 2.58 3.79 4.57
CA ASN A 4 4.00 4.09 4.71
C ASN A 4 4.42 3.88 6.17
N SER A 5 5.42 3.03 6.42
CA SER A 5 5.87 2.67 7.77
C SER A 5 7.00 3.54 8.33
N ARG A 6 7.55 4.49 7.57
CA ARG A 6 8.68 5.32 7.97
C ARG A 6 8.50 6.76 7.50
N THR A 7 7.73 7.54 8.25
CA THR A 7 7.53 8.98 7.97
C THR A 7 8.03 9.85 9.12
N TYR A 8 8.71 10.93 8.75
CA TYR A 8 8.97 12.09 9.59
C TYR A 8 8.13 13.26 9.03
N GLY A 9 6.81 13.15 9.10
CA GLY A 9 5.86 14.16 8.57
C GLY A 9 4.58 13.57 7.99
N ASP A 10 3.61 14.44 7.68
CA ASP A 10 2.28 14.03 7.20
C ASP A 10 2.31 13.61 5.72
N VAL A 11 2.50 12.32 5.47
CA VAL A 11 2.39 11.72 4.13
C VAL A 11 0.99 11.20 3.89
N VAL A 12 0.33 11.73 2.87
CA VAL A 12 -1.01 11.27 2.46
C VAL A 12 -0.87 10.12 1.47
N MET A 13 -1.49 8.99 1.80
CA MET A 13 -1.56 7.81 0.93
C MET A 13 -2.95 7.69 0.31
N THR A 14 -3.04 7.83 -1.02
CA THR A 14 -4.29 7.75 -1.78
C THR A 14 -4.39 6.42 -2.50
N GLN A 15 -5.54 5.73 -2.38
CA GLN A 15 -5.81 4.45 -3.02
C GLN A 15 -6.95 4.55 -4.02
N THR A 16 -6.76 3.93 -5.19
CA THR A 16 -7.77 3.93 -6.26
C THR A 16 -7.81 2.56 -6.94
N PRO A 17 -9.01 2.00 -7.21
CA PRO A 17 -10.33 2.48 -6.81
C PRO A 17 -10.62 2.22 -5.32
N LEU A 18 -11.58 2.95 -4.74
CA LEU A 18 -12.01 2.74 -3.34
C LEU A 18 -12.74 1.40 -3.14
N SER A 19 -13.46 0.96 -4.16
CA SER A 19 -14.16 -0.33 -4.20
C SER A 19 -14.34 -0.77 -5.64
N PHE A 20 -14.18 -2.06 -5.90
CA PHE A 20 -14.52 -2.66 -7.18
C PHE A 20 -14.84 -4.14 -6.98
N SER A 21 -15.58 -4.71 -7.93
CA SER A 21 -15.82 -6.14 -8.00
C SER A 21 -15.00 -6.74 -9.14
N VAL A 22 -14.52 -7.96 -8.95
CA VAL A 22 -13.73 -8.68 -9.94
C VAL A 22 -14.27 -10.10 -10.05
N THR A 23 -14.31 -10.63 -11.27
CA THR A 23 -14.70 -12.02 -11.52
C THR A 23 -13.59 -12.95 -11.05
N ILE A 24 -13.95 -14.08 -10.45
CA ILE A 24 -12.98 -15.10 -10.03
C ILE A 24 -12.14 -15.54 -11.24
N GLY A 25 -10.82 -15.59 -11.06
CA GLY A 25 -9.86 -15.92 -12.11
C GLY A 25 -9.37 -14.73 -12.93
N GLN A 26 -9.94 -13.53 -12.74
CA GLN A 26 -9.42 -12.29 -13.33
C GLN A 26 -8.43 -11.60 -12.38
N SER A 27 -7.49 -10.86 -12.96
CA SER A 27 -6.52 -10.05 -12.21
C SER A 27 -7.19 -8.80 -11.64
N ALA A 28 -6.79 -8.46 -10.42
CA ALA A 28 -7.26 -7.29 -9.70
C ALA A 28 -6.08 -6.32 -9.51
N SER A 29 -6.29 -5.03 -9.75
CA SER A 29 -5.26 -4.00 -9.57
C SER A 29 -5.77 -2.87 -8.70
N ILE A 30 -4.95 -2.46 -7.73
CA ILE A 30 -5.19 -1.31 -6.85
C ILE A 30 -3.96 -0.42 -6.94
N SER A 31 -4.17 0.85 -7.25
CA SER A 31 -3.12 1.86 -7.27
C SER A 31 -2.99 2.51 -5.90
N CYS A 32 -1.74 2.76 -5.50
CA CYS A 32 -1.42 3.53 -4.30
C CYS A 32 -0.47 4.67 -4.68
N ARG A 33 -0.83 5.90 -4.33
CA ARG A 33 -0.05 7.09 -4.60
C ARG A 33 0.21 7.86 -3.31
N SER A 34 1.46 8.18 -3.06
CA SER A 34 1.88 9.06 -1.95
C SER A 34 1.89 10.52 -2.40
N SER A 35 1.67 11.45 -1.45
CA SER A 35 1.78 12.89 -1.68
C SER A 35 3.21 13.36 -1.95
N GLN A 36 4.20 12.59 -1.50
CA GLN A 36 5.63 12.88 -1.64
C GLN A 36 6.43 11.61 -1.90
N SER A 37 7.73 11.75 -2.20
CA SER A 37 8.62 10.60 -2.37
C SER A 37 8.72 9.77 -1.07
N LEU A 38 8.65 8.45 -1.22
CA LEU A 38 8.87 7.50 -0.13
C LEU A 38 10.28 6.91 -0.13
N LEU A 39 11.12 7.32 -1.10
CA LEU A 39 12.49 6.87 -1.18
C LEU A 39 13.28 7.48 -0.03
N HIS A 40 13.76 6.61 0.85
CA HIS A 40 14.57 7.00 1.99
C HIS A 40 16.04 7.13 1.59
N SER A 41 16.83 7.81 2.43
CA SER A 41 18.27 8.03 2.20
C SER A 41 19.10 6.75 2.12
N ASP A 42 18.57 5.63 2.64
CA ASP A 42 19.19 4.31 2.57
C ASP A 42 18.84 3.54 1.29
N GLY A 43 18.15 4.19 0.34
CA GLY A 43 17.75 3.61 -0.94
C GLY A 43 16.47 2.77 -0.88
N ASN A 44 15.86 2.58 0.30
CA ASN A 44 14.64 1.79 0.44
C ASN A 44 13.39 2.65 0.37
N THR A 45 12.32 2.06 -0.16
CA THR A 45 10.95 2.60 -0.10
C THR A 45 10.15 1.82 0.93
N TYR A 46 9.75 2.50 2.00
CA TYR A 46 9.00 1.91 3.12
C TYR A 46 7.49 1.91 2.84
N LEU A 47 7.08 1.13 1.84
CA LEU A 47 5.68 0.91 1.49
C LEU A 47 5.23 -0.47 1.95
N GLU A 48 4.07 -0.53 2.61
CA GLU A 48 3.46 -1.77 3.08
C GLU A 48 2.05 -1.93 2.51
N TRP A 49 1.73 -3.14 2.04
CA TRP A 49 0.40 -3.53 1.61
C TRP A 49 -0.23 -4.49 2.60
N TYR A 50 -1.47 -4.21 2.96
CA TYR A 50 -2.27 -5.00 3.86
C TYR A 50 -3.55 -5.50 3.19
N LEU A 51 -3.86 -6.78 3.42
CA LEU A 51 -5.14 -7.39 3.13
C LEU A 51 -5.97 -7.42 4.41
N GLN A 52 -7.14 -6.79 4.36
CA GLN A 52 -8.12 -6.87 5.45
C GLN A 52 -9.33 -7.65 4.95
N ARG A 53 -9.68 -8.73 5.66
CA ARG A 53 -10.93 -9.46 5.43
C ARG A 53 -11.95 -9.01 6.46
N PRO A 54 -13.26 -9.02 6.13
CA PRO A 54 -14.31 -8.73 7.11
C PRO A 54 -14.13 -9.55 8.39
N GLY A 55 -14.12 -8.89 9.55
CA GLY A 55 -13.98 -9.54 10.86
C GLY A 55 -12.59 -10.09 11.20
N ARG A 56 -11.55 -9.80 10.40
CA ARG A 56 -10.16 -10.21 10.69
C ARG A 56 -9.23 -9.01 10.83
N SER A 57 -8.14 -9.21 11.57
CA SER A 57 -7.05 -8.25 11.64
C SER A 57 -6.39 -8.04 10.27
N PRO A 58 -5.84 -6.85 9.98
CA PRO A 58 -5.07 -6.62 8.77
C PRO A 58 -3.87 -7.56 8.68
N GLN A 59 -3.70 -8.22 7.53
CA GLN A 59 -2.56 -9.08 7.23
C GLN A 59 -1.62 -8.37 6.25
N ARG A 60 -0.34 -8.21 6.62
CA ARG A 60 0.67 -7.64 5.72
C ARG A 60 0.98 -8.63 4.59
N LEU A 61 0.92 -8.17 3.36
CA LEU A 61 1.20 -8.94 2.14
C LEU A 61 2.56 -8.58 1.54
N ILE A 62 2.81 -7.28 1.37
CA ILE A 62 4.04 -6.75 0.78
C ILE A 62 4.59 -5.74 1.77
N TYR A 63 5.90 -5.72 1.96
CA TYR A 63 6.58 -4.74 2.78
C TYR A 63 7.93 -4.45 2.15
N LEU A 64 8.34 -3.18 2.20
CA LEU A 64 9.62 -2.68 1.71
C LEU A 64 9.87 -2.94 0.22
N VAL A 65 10.17 -1.89 -0.52
CA VAL A 65 10.58 -1.99 -1.91
C VAL A 65 11.99 -1.43 -2.01
N SER A 66 12.93 -2.25 -2.44
CA SER A 66 14.32 -1.86 -2.71
C SER A 66 14.56 -1.86 -4.23
N ASN A 67 15.43 -0.97 -4.71
CA ASN A 67 16.04 -1.09 -6.03
C ASN A 67 17.24 -2.05 -5.99
#